data_AF-A0A150APE2-F1
#
_entry.id   AF-A0A150APE2-F1
#
_cell.length_a   1.000
_cell.length_b   1.000
_cell.length_c   1.000
_cell.angle_alpha   90.00
_cell.angle_beta   90.00
_cell.angle_gamma   90.00
#
_symmetry.space_group_name_H-M   'P 1'
#
loop_
_entity.id
_entity.type
_entity.pdbx_description
1 polymer ?
#
loop_
_entity_poly.entity_id
_entity_poly.type
_entity_poly.pdbx_seq_one_letter_code
_entity_poly.pdbx_strand_id
1 'polypeptide(L)'
;MTDIEYDILDELYFVVSFKDLLSEVSLQEETLKTTLKSLIEKGWVRSFSSPSEEIEIELSDFENLYSSLYYLASKKGLLAHNSQ
;
A
#
# COMPACT_ATOMS: atom_id res chain seq x y z
N MET A 1 -2.34 11.83 8.89
CA MET A 1 -1.43 11.04 8.04
C MET A 1 -0.17 11.85 7.84
N THR A 2 0.94 11.22 7.47
CA THR A 2 2.15 11.92 7.04
C THR A 2 2.06 12.24 5.54
N ASP A 3 2.91 13.14 5.04
CA ASP A 3 2.98 13.45 3.60
C ASP A 3 3.24 12.17 2.77
N ILE A 4 4.12 11.29 3.25
CA ILE A 4 4.41 9.99 2.61
C ILE A 4 3.18 9.07 2.58
N GLU A 5 2.39 9.04 3.66
CA GLU A 5 1.15 8.26 3.70
C GLU A 5 0.10 8.83 2.75
N TYR A 6 0.06 10.15 2.58
CA TYR A 6 -0.82 10.84 1.64
C TYR A 6 -0.43 10.46 0.21
N ASP A 7 0.84 10.66 -0.17
CA ASP A 7 1.36 10.36 -1.51
C ASP A 7 1.10 8.90 -1.92
N ILE A 8 1.29 7.96 -1.00
CA ILE A 8 1.01 6.53 -1.28
C ILE A 8 -0.48 6.28 -1.45
N LEU A 9 -1.35 6.87 -0.61
CA LEU A 9 -2.79 6.64 -0.72
C LEU A 9 -3.40 7.29 -1.97
N ASP A 10 -2.83 8.40 -2.44
CA ASP A 10 -3.24 9.08 -3.67
C ASP A 10 -3.01 8.22 -4.92
N GLU A 11 -1.98 7.37 -4.94
CA GLU A 11 -1.74 6.45 -6.05
C GLU A 11 -2.59 5.16 -5.99
N LEU A 12 -3.17 4.84 -4.83
CA LEU A 12 -3.85 3.57 -4.57
C LEU A 12 -5.38 3.61 -4.77
N TYR A 13 -5.88 4.43 -5.70
CA TYR A 13 -7.29 4.41 -6.13
C TYR A 13 -7.68 3.14 -6.88
N PHE A 14 -6.71 2.50 -7.55
CA PHE A 14 -6.86 1.22 -8.24
C PHE A 14 -5.85 0.21 -7.70
N VAL A 15 -6.00 -1.05 -8.10
CA VAL A 15 -5.05 -2.09 -7.72
C VAL A 15 -3.75 -1.89 -8.51
N VAL A 16 -2.65 -1.62 -7.81
CA VAL A 16 -1.34 -1.29 -8.40
C VAL A 16 -0.27 -2.24 -7.86
N SER A 17 0.67 -2.68 -8.70
CA SER A 17 1.78 -3.53 -8.25
C SER A 17 2.77 -2.72 -7.41
N PHE A 18 3.53 -3.37 -6.53
CA PHE A 18 4.58 -2.68 -5.78
C PHE A 18 5.56 -1.91 -6.68
N LYS A 19 5.92 -2.52 -7.82
CA LYS A 19 6.90 -1.96 -8.76
C LYS A 19 6.38 -0.71 -9.44
N ASP A 20 5.12 -0.74 -9.87
CA ASP A 20 4.50 0.41 -10.51
C ASP A 20 4.32 1.54 -9.49
N LEU A 21 3.85 1.21 -8.28
CA LEU A 21 3.73 2.18 -7.20
C LEU A 21 5.07 2.84 -6.88
N LEU A 22 6.16 2.07 -6.77
CA LEU A 22 7.52 2.57 -6.53
C LEU A 22 8.01 3.51 -7.65
N SER A 23 7.53 3.35 -8.89
CA SER A 23 7.87 4.27 -9.98
C SER A 23 7.07 5.56 -9.98
N GLU A 24 5.84 5.55 -9.43
CA GLU A 24 5.00 6.75 -9.31
C GLU A 24 5.37 7.58 -8.08
N VAL A 25 5.56 6.93 -6.94
CA VAL A 25 5.98 7.62 -5.71
C VAL A 25 7.49 7.85 -5.75
N SER A 26 7.93 9.11 -5.64
CA SER A 26 9.35 9.49 -5.64
C SER A 26 10.06 9.14 -4.32
N LEU A 27 9.91 7.89 -3.86
CA LEU A 27 10.41 7.37 -2.59
C LEU A 27 11.48 6.30 -2.80
N GLN A 28 12.26 6.06 -1.76
CA GLN A 28 13.13 4.88 -1.71
C GLN A 28 12.29 3.62 -1.43
N GLU A 29 12.70 2.49 -1.99
CA GLU A 29 12.02 1.20 -1.84
C GLU A 29 11.79 0.82 -0.37
N GLU A 30 12.80 1.01 0.48
CA GLU A 30 12.69 0.71 1.91
C GLU A 30 11.66 1.61 2.62
N THR A 31 11.59 2.88 2.24
CA THR A 31 10.59 3.84 2.76
C THR A 31 9.19 3.43 2.32
N LEU A 32 8.99 3.11 1.04
CA LEU A 32 7.70 2.63 0.53
C LEU A 32 7.26 1.34 1.22
N LYS A 33 8.14 0.35 1.32
CA LYS A 33 7.88 -0.93 2.00
C LYS A 33 7.45 -0.70 3.44
N THR A 34 8.19 0.11 4.20
CA THR A 34 7.93 0.36 5.62
C THR A 34 6.61 1.12 5.81
N THR A 35 6.33 2.12 4.99
CA THR A 35 5.07 2.85 5.06
C THR A 35 3.88 1.98 4.65
N LEU A 36 3.99 1.19 3.57
CA LEU A 36 2.96 0.23 3.17
C LEU A 36 2.63 -0.75 4.28
N LYS A 37 3.64 -1.30 4.96
CA LYS A 37 3.44 -2.18 6.12
C LYS A 37 2.59 -1.50 7.18
N SER A 38 2.92 -0.25 7.55
CA SER A 38 2.14 0.51 8.53
C SER A 38 0.71 0.80 8.05
N LEU A 39 0.52 1.10 6.75
CA LEU A 39 -0.80 1.33 6.17
C LEU A 39 -1.67 0.05 6.19
N ILE A 40 -1.07 -1.12 5.97
CA ILE A 40 -1.73 -2.43 6.08
C ILE A 40 -2.12 -2.69 7.54
N GLU A 41 -1.21 -2.48 8.50
CA GLU A 41 -1.50 -2.61 9.94
C GLU A 41 -2.65 -1.69 10.40
N LYS A 42 -2.74 -0.49 9.82
CA LYS A 42 -3.86 0.45 10.07
C LYS A 42 -5.17 0.02 9.41
N GLY A 43 -5.15 -0.98 8.54
CA GLY A 43 -6.27 -1.39 7.69
C GLY A 43 -6.62 -0.33 6.63
N TRP A 44 -5.65 0.51 6.25
CA TRP A 44 -5.81 1.56 5.24
C TRP A 44 -5.45 1.09 3.83
N VAL A 45 -4.62 0.05 3.73
CA VAL A 45 -4.27 -0.60 2.45
C VAL A 45 -4.56 -2.10 2.54
N ARG A 46 -5.02 -2.67 1.43
CA ARG A 46 -5.27 -4.10 1.23
C ARG A 46 -4.20 -4.69 0.32
N SER A 47 -3.90 -5.98 0.50
CA SER A 47 -2.88 -6.71 -0.27
C SER A 47 -3.52 -7.74 -1.19
N PHE A 48 -2.87 -7.99 -2.32
CA PHE A 48 -3.39 -8.85 -3.38
C PHE A 48 -2.26 -9.69 -3.99
N SER A 49 -2.53 -10.97 -4.28
CA SER A 49 -1.60 -11.86 -5.02
C SER A 49 -1.64 -11.62 -6.54
N SER A 50 -2.76 -11.10 -7.03
CA SER A 50 -2.99 -10.70 -8.42
C SER A 50 -3.98 -9.54 -8.46
N PRO A 51 -4.14 -8.81 -9.59
CA PRO A 51 -5.05 -7.66 -9.66
C PRO A 51 -6.51 -7.91 -9.24
N SER A 52 -6.94 -9.18 -9.15
CA SER A 52 -8.31 -9.58 -8.80
C SER A 52 -8.42 -10.48 -7.56
N GLU A 53 -7.31 -10.83 -6.89
CA GLU A 53 -7.30 -11.77 -5.77
C GLU A 53 -6.74 -11.10 -4.51
N GLU A 54 -7.64 -10.66 -3.63
CA GLU A 54 -7.31 -10.09 -2.32
C GLU A 54 -6.82 -11.20 -1.38
N ILE A 55 -5.74 -10.94 -0.65
CA ILE A 55 -5.19 -11.87 0.33
C ILE A 55 -4.99 -11.16 1.68
N GLU A 56 -5.18 -11.91 2.75
CA GLU A 56 -4.64 -11.52 4.05
C GLU A 56 -3.21 -12.05 4.15
N ILE A 57 -2.27 -11.16 4.46
CA ILE A 57 -0.86 -11.50 4.62
C ILE A 57 -0.42 -11.21 6.05
N GLU A 58 0.25 -12.18 6.66
CA GLU A 58 0.90 -11.98 7.96
C GLU A 58 2.12 -11.05 7.78
N LEU A 59 2.36 -10.19 8.77
CA LEU A 59 3.45 -9.21 8.72
C LEU A 59 4.84 -9.86 8.62
N SER A 60 4.97 -11.11 9.08
CA SER A 60 6.19 -11.92 8.92
C SER A 60 6.46 -12.31 7.46
N ASP A 61 5.40 -12.55 6.68
CA ASP A 61 5.51 -12.95 5.28
C ASP A 61 5.65 -11.71 4.37
N PHE A 62 5.10 -10.57 4.78
CA PHE A 62 5.19 -9.31 4.05
C PHE A 62 6.63 -8.93 3.69
N GLU A 63 7.59 -9.10 4.60
CA GLU A 63 9.00 -8.75 4.35
C GLU A 63 9.60 -9.48 3.13
N ASN A 64 9.11 -10.68 2.83
CA ASN A 64 9.61 -11.49 1.71
C ASN A 64 8.75 -11.34 0.45
N LEU A 65 7.48 -10.96 0.60
CA LEU A 65 6.50 -10.97 -0.49
C LEU A 65 6.17 -9.59 -1.03
N TYR A 66 6.43 -8.49 -0.31
CA TYR A 66 5.95 -7.15 -0.68
C TYR A 66 6.16 -6.79 -2.16
N SER A 67 7.32 -7.12 -2.73
CA SER A 67 7.68 -6.76 -4.10
C SER A 67 6.90 -7.50 -5.19
N SER A 68 6.23 -8.61 -4.86
CA SER A 68 5.39 -9.39 -5.78
C SER A 68 3.88 -9.15 -5.59
N LEU A 69 3.50 -8.32 -4.62
CA LEU A 69 2.09 -8.04 -4.32
C LEU A 69 1.57 -6.83 -5.08
N TYR A 70 0.24 -6.72 -5.04
CA TYR A 70 -0.51 -5.55 -5.46
C TYR A 70 -1.24 -4.95 -4.26
N TYR A 71 -1.55 -3.66 -4.36
CA TYR A 71 -2.11 -2.87 -3.27
C TYR A 71 -3.29 -2.04 -3.73
N LEU A 72 -4.22 -1.78 -2.81
CA LEU A 72 -5.37 -0.91 -3.02
C LEU A 72 -5.73 -0.20 -1.71
N ALA A 73 -6.08 1.08 -1.78
CA ALA A 73 -6.58 1.80 -0.63
C ALA A 73 -7.94 1.23 -0.19
N SER A 74 -8.08 0.94 1.10
CA SER A 74 -9.34 0.51 1.67
C SER A 74 -10.30 1.70 1.80
N LYS A 75 -11.60 1.44 1.98
CA LYS A 75 -12.57 2.49 2.30
C LYS A 75 -12.16 3.32 3.53
N LYS A 76 -11.52 2.68 4.52
CA LYS A 76 -11.01 3.35 5.73
C LYS A 76 -9.82 4.25 5.38
N GLY A 77 -8.91 3.77 4.54
CA GLY A 77 -7.77 4.55 4.04
C GLY A 77 -8.21 5.78 3.25
N LEU A 78 -9.12 5.60 2.29
CA LEU A 78 -9.67 6.71 1.49
C LEU A 78 -10.43 7.74 2.34
N LEU A 79 -11.16 7.30 3.38
CA LEU A 79 -11.84 8.23 4.27
C LEU A 79 -10.82 9.06 5.07
N ALA A 80 -9.76 8.43 5.55
CA ALA A 80 -8.66 9.13 6.22
C ALA A 80 -7.97 10.12 5.27
N HIS A 81 -7.68 9.72 4.03
CA HIS A 81 -7.08 10.54 2.97
C HIS A 81 -7.88 11.82 2.70
N ASN A 82 -9.19 11.67 2.46
CA ASN A 82 -10.06 12.79 2.08
C ASN A 82 -10.44 13.72 3.25
N SER A 83 -10.15 13.34 4.50
CA SER A 83 -10.54 14.11 5.69
C SER A 83 -9.43 15.02 6.22
N GLN A 84 -8.34 15.18 5.46
CA GLN A 84 -7.15 15.94 5.85
C GLN A 84 -6.83 17.05 4.87
#